data_AF-K5BBL7-F1
#
_entry.id   AF-K5BBL7-F1
#
_cell.length_a   1.000
_cell.length_b   1.000
_cell.length_c   1.000
_cell.angle_alpha   90.00
_cell.angle_beta   90.00
_cell.angle_gamma   90.00
#
_symmetry.space_group_name_H-M   'P 1'
#
loop_
_entity.id
_entity.type
_entity.pdbx_description
1 polymer ?
#
loop_
_entity_poly.entity_id
_entity_poly.type
_entity_poly.pdbx_seq_one_letter_code
_entity_poly.pdbx_strand_id
1 'polypeptide(L)'
;AAGARGPVAAALTTVAGERAAHADALVDELVRLRGDQAPTAEPSETESSATPDGSPQRRPPTVADVVAALRESADSASDLAARMSGYRAGLLGSIAAACTAAYRVALATPGRTS
;
A
#
# COMPACT_ATOMS: atom_id res chain seq x y z
N ALA A 1 -7.44 -0.37 29.22
CA ALA A 1 -7.17 -0.05 27.79
C ALA A 1 -5.68 0.18 27.46
N ALA A 2 -4.88 0.82 28.33
CA ALA A 2 -3.44 1.06 28.05
C ALA A 2 -2.60 -0.24 27.99
N GLY A 3 -2.87 -1.22 28.85
CA GLY A 3 -2.15 -2.50 28.88
C GLY A 3 -2.36 -3.40 27.64
N ALA A 4 -3.43 -3.21 26.86
CA ALA A 4 -3.69 -3.98 25.64
C ALA A 4 -2.97 -3.42 24.40
N ARG A 5 -2.55 -2.14 24.44
CA ARG A 5 -1.80 -1.51 23.34
C ARG A 5 -0.35 -2.01 23.27
N GLY A 6 0.24 -2.40 24.40
CA GLY A 6 1.60 -2.98 24.46
C GLY A 6 1.71 -4.33 23.73
N PRO A 7 0.86 -5.32 24.04
CA PRO A 7 0.82 -6.61 23.34
C PRO A 7 0.56 -6.47 21.84
N VAL A 8 -0.35 -5.58 21.44
CA VAL A 8 -0.64 -5.30 20.02
C VAL A 8 0.57 -4.68 19.33
N ALA A 9 1.24 -3.71 19.98
CA ALA A 9 2.46 -3.10 19.43
C ALA A 9 3.59 -4.14 19.28
N ALA A 10 3.79 -5.01 20.27
CA ALA A 10 4.78 -6.09 20.20
C ALA A 10 4.48 -7.07 19.04
N ALA A 11 3.22 -7.49 18.89
CA ALA A 11 2.81 -8.36 17.79
C ALA A 11 3.01 -7.68 16.42
N LEU A 12 2.70 -6.39 16.30
CA LEU A 12 2.93 -5.63 15.06
C LEU A 12 4.42 -5.47 14.74
N THR A 13 5.27 -5.30 15.75
CA THR A 13 6.73 -5.30 15.58
C THR A 13 7.24 -6.65 15.08
N THR A 14 6.74 -7.77 15.61
CA THR A 14 7.09 -9.10 15.11
C THR A 14 6.69 -9.26 13.64
N VAL A 15 5.46 -8.91 13.28
CA VAL A 15 4.98 -8.97 11.90
C VAL A 15 5.81 -8.06 10.97
N ALA A 16 6.23 -6.89 11.44
CA ALA A 16 7.10 -6.01 10.68
C ALA A 16 8.48 -6.64 10.44
N GLY A 17 9.07 -7.27 11.46
CA GLY A 17 10.34 -8.00 11.34
C GLY A 17 10.25 -9.18 10.36
N GLU A 18 9.17 -9.96 10.41
CA GLU A 18 8.93 -11.06 9.48
C GLU A 18 8.78 -10.58 8.02
N ARG A 19 8.10 -9.45 7.81
CA ARG A 19 7.93 -8.86 6.48
C ARG A 19 9.23 -8.30 5.91
N ALA A 20 10.06 -7.70 6.75
CA ALA A 20 11.39 -7.24 6.35
C ALA A 20 12.26 -8.43 5.91
N ALA A 21 12.32 -9.49 6.75
CA ALA A 21 13.08 -10.70 6.42
C ALA A 21 12.57 -11.39 5.14
N HIS A 22 11.26 -11.40 4.89
CA HIS A 22 10.69 -11.92 3.65
C HIS A 22 11.10 -11.06 2.44
N ALA A 23 11.04 -9.74 2.57
CA ALA A 23 11.43 -8.83 1.48
C ALA A 23 12.91 -9.02 1.10
N ASP A 24 13.80 -9.15 2.08
CA ASP A 24 15.21 -9.42 1.86
C ASP A 24 15.40 -10.77 1.13
N ALA A 25 14.74 -11.83 1.60
CA ALA A 25 14.79 -13.14 0.94
C ALA A 25 14.25 -13.12 -0.50
N LEU A 26 13.23 -12.30 -0.78
CA LEU A 26 12.69 -12.11 -2.12
C LEU A 26 13.68 -11.36 -3.02
N VAL A 27 14.39 -10.37 -2.50
CA VAL A 27 15.44 -9.65 -3.23
C VAL A 27 16.59 -10.61 -3.57
N ASP A 28 17.04 -11.41 -2.60
CA ASP A 28 18.08 -12.42 -2.83
C ASP A 28 17.65 -13.43 -3.91
N GLU A 29 16.41 -13.89 -3.86
CA GLU A 29 15.86 -14.81 -4.86
C GLU A 29 15.74 -14.16 -6.25
N LEU A 30 15.34 -12.89 -6.32
CA LEU A 30 15.31 -12.15 -7.59
C LEU A 30 16.70 -11.96 -8.19
N VAL A 31 17.71 -11.66 -7.36
CA VAL A 31 19.11 -11.58 -7.79
C VAL A 31 19.59 -12.94 -8.27
N ARG A 32 19.26 -14.04 -7.56
CA ARG A 32 19.60 -15.40 -7.99
C ARG A 32 18.95 -15.76 -9.34
N LEU A 33 17.70 -15.35 -9.56
CA LEU A 33 16.94 -15.70 -10.77
C LEU A 33 17.26 -14.82 -11.99
N ARG A 34 17.61 -13.54 -11.79
CA ARG A 34 17.83 -12.57 -12.88
C ARG A 34 19.24 -11.99 -12.98
N GLY A 35 20.12 -12.20 -12.01
CA GLY A 35 21.41 -11.52 -11.94
C GLY A 35 21.24 -10.00 -11.97
N ASP A 36 22.18 -9.30 -12.62
CA ASP A 36 22.21 -7.82 -12.74
C ASP A 36 21.04 -7.20 -13.54
N GLN A 37 20.11 -8.02 -14.05
CA GLN A 37 18.90 -7.58 -14.75
C GLN A 37 17.69 -7.43 -13.80
N ALA A 38 17.90 -7.45 -12.48
CA ALA A 38 16.86 -7.09 -11.52
C ALA A 38 16.45 -5.62 -11.74
N PRO A 39 15.16 -5.31 -12.01
CA PRO A 39 14.71 -3.94 -12.15
C PRO A 39 14.85 -3.24 -10.82
N THR A 40 15.82 -2.34 -10.75
CA THR A 40 15.89 -1.29 -9.73
C THR A 40 14.64 -0.44 -9.93
N ALA A 41 13.70 -0.51 -9.00
CA ALA A 41 12.55 0.38 -9.02
C ALA A 41 13.04 1.78 -8.67
N GLU A 42 13.43 2.57 -9.68
CA GLU A 42 13.52 4.01 -9.50
C GLU A 42 12.10 4.56 -9.32
N PRO A 43 11.83 5.34 -8.26
CA PRO A 43 10.56 6.00 -8.11
C PRO A 43 10.39 6.98 -9.28
N SER A 44 9.49 6.67 -10.21
CA SER A 44 9.08 7.63 -11.23
C SER A 44 8.32 8.75 -10.53
N GLU A 45 8.95 9.91 -10.39
CA GLU A 45 8.29 11.14 -9.98
C GLU A 45 7.19 11.43 -11.00
N THR A 46 5.94 11.18 -10.61
CA THR A 46 4.80 11.61 -11.40
C THR A 46 4.54 13.05 -11.03
N GLU A 47 5.10 13.99 -11.80
CA GLU A 47 4.74 15.40 -11.71
C GLU A 47 3.26 15.57 -12.05
N SER A 48 2.42 15.72 -11.02
CA SER A 48 1.05 16.19 -11.20
C SER A 48 1.09 17.68 -11.54
N SER A 49 1.11 18.00 -12.84
CA SER A 49 0.78 19.35 -13.31
C SER A 49 -0.70 19.63 -13.00
N ALA A 50 -0.97 20.26 -11.87
CA ALA A 50 -2.29 20.80 -11.56
C ALA A 50 -2.54 22.03 -12.45
N THR A 51 -3.27 21.84 -13.54
CA THR A 51 -3.88 22.97 -14.26
C THR A 51 -4.95 23.58 -13.33
N PRO A 52 -4.96 24.89 -13.06
CA PRO A 52 -5.99 25.49 -12.21
C PRO A 52 -7.31 25.51 -12.98
N ASP A 53 -8.13 24.48 -12.77
CA ASP A 53 -9.51 24.46 -13.22
C ASP A 53 -10.36 25.28 -12.24
N GLY A 54 -11.10 26.26 -12.76
CA GLY A 54 -11.97 27.19 -12.03
C GLY A 54 -13.24 26.54 -11.48
N SER A 55 -13.10 25.35 -10.90
CA SER A 55 -14.18 24.62 -10.23
C SER A 55 -14.36 25.13 -8.79
N PRO A 56 -15.61 25.14 -8.25
CA PRO A 56 -15.88 25.64 -6.91
C PRO A 56 -14.98 24.93 -5.89
N GLN A 57 -14.34 25.73 -5.02
CA GLN A 57 -13.36 25.35 -4.02
C GLN A 57 -13.69 23.97 -3.41
N ARG A 58 -13.07 22.91 -3.95
CA ARG A 58 -13.35 21.55 -3.50
C ARG A 58 -12.94 21.46 -2.03
N ARG A 59 -13.90 21.16 -1.16
CA ARG A 59 -13.63 20.95 0.27
C ARG A 59 -12.49 19.93 0.40
N PRO A 60 -11.52 20.15 1.31
CA PRO A 60 -10.47 19.17 1.54
C PRO A 60 -11.07 17.78 1.80
N PRO A 61 -10.52 16.72 1.19
CA PRO A 61 -11.05 15.37 1.36
C PRO A 61 -10.98 14.95 2.82
N THR A 62 -12.02 14.26 3.29
CA THR A 62 -12.04 13.67 4.63
C THR A 62 -11.27 12.35 4.65
N VAL A 63 -10.91 11.88 5.85
CA VAL A 63 -10.31 10.54 6.02
C VAL A 63 -11.24 9.45 5.47
N ALA A 64 -12.56 9.61 5.60
CA ALA A 64 -13.53 8.68 5.03
C ALA A 64 -13.47 8.66 3.49
N ASP A 65 -13.33 9.82 2.86
CA ASP A 65 -13.18 9.93 1.40
C ASP A 65 -11.89 9.25 0.92
N VAL A 66 -10.79 9.41 1.66
CA VAL A 66 -9.51 8.74 1.36
C VAL A 66 -9.63 7.22 1.52
N VAL A 67 -10.28 6.76 2.60
CA VAL A 67 -10.54 5.32 2.83
C VAL A 67 -11.39 4.73 1.70
N ALA A 68 -12.43 5.44 1.25
CA ALA A 68 -13.27 5.01 0.14
C ALA A 68 -12.48 4.92 -1.17
N ALA A 69 -11.67 5.94 -1.49
CA ALA A 69 -10.83 5.95 -2.69
C ALA A 69 -9.79 4.82 -2.69
N LEU A 70 -9.19 4.52 -1.54
CA LEU A 70 -8.24 3.42 -1.39
C LEU A 70 -8.90 2.04 -1.55
N ARG A 71 -10.16 1.88 -1.12
CA ARG A 71 -10.92 0.64 -1.34
C ARG A 71 -11.19 0.42 -2.83
N GLU A 72 -11.73 1.45 -3.50
CA GLU A 72 -11.98 1.41 -4.95
C GLU A 72 -10.69 1.08 -5.72
N SER A 73 -9.57 1.70 -5.33
CA SER A 73 -8.26 1.43 -5.96
C SER A 73 -7.79 -0.01 -5.74
N ALA A 74 -8.03 -0.57 -4.55
CA ALA A 74 -7.69 -1.96 -4.25
C ALA A 74 -8.53 -2.94 -5.08
N ASP A 75 -9.85 -2.71 -5.14
CA ASP A 75 -10.78 -3.59 -5.87
C ASP A 75 -10.50 -3.56 -7.38
N SER A 76 -10.31 -2.38 -7.96
CA SER A 76 -9.94 -2.23 -9.38
C SER A 76 -8.60 -2.91 -9.72
N ALA A 77 -7.59 -2.75 -8.86
CA ALA A 77 -6.29 -3.40 -9.04
C ALA A 77 -6.40 -4.93 -8.91
N SER A 78 -7.20 -5.45 -7.97
CA SER A 78 -7.49 -6.88 -7.83
C SER A 78 -8.18 -7.46 -9.06
N ASP A 79 -9.19 -6.78 -9.59
CA ASP A 79 -9.92 -7.18 -10.80
C ASP A 79 -9.02 -7.18 -12.04
N LEU A 80 -8.10 -6.23 -12.14
CA LEU A 80 -7.11 -6.21 -13.23
C LEU A 80 -6.06 -7.32 -13.04
N ALA A 81 -5.59 -7.56 -11.80
CA ALA A 81 -4.63 -8.62 -11.52
C ALA A 81 -5.16 -10.00 -11.93
N ALA A 82 -6.44 -10.27 -11.66
CA ALA A 82 -7.11 -11.53 -12.03
C ALA A 82 -7.18 -11.76 -13.56
N ARG A 83 -7.10 -10.68 -14.37
CA ARG A 83 -7.14 -10.73 -15.83
C ARG A 83 -5.76 -10.71 -16.50
N MET A 84 -4.70 -10.56 -15.72
CA MET A 84 -3.31 -10.48 -16.19
C MET A 84 -2.53 -11.72 -15.77
N SER A 85 -1.31 -11.89 -16.29
CA SER A 85 -0.41 -12.97 -15.89
C SER A 85 0.99 -12.47 -15.57
N GLY A 86 1.77 -13.32 -14.88
CA GLY A 86 3.17 -13.08 -14.59
C GLY A 86 3.43 -11.79 -13.82
N TYR A 87 4.45 -11.04 -14.23
CA TYR A 87 4.90 -9.84 -13.55
C TYR A 87 3.82 -8.76 -13.40
N ARG A 88 2.96 -8.58 -14.43
CA ARG A 88 1.89 -7.56 -14.38
C ARG A 88 0.81 -7.92 -13.37
N ALA A 89 0.43 -9.19 -13.30
CA ALA A 89 -0.49 -9.67 -12.26
C ALA A 89 0.10 -9.46 -10.86
N GLY A 90 1.39 -9.78 -10.69
CA GLY A 90 2.12 -9.58 -9.44
C GLY A 90 2.17 -8.10 -9.01
N LEU A 91 2.50 -7.18 -9.93
CA LEU A 91 2.51 -5.74 -9.65
C LEU A 91 1.13 -5.21 -9.24
N LEU A 92 0.08 -5.58 -9.98
CA LEU A 92 -1.29 -5.15 -9.65
C LEU A 92 -1.76 -5.73 -8.31
N GLY A 93 -1.39 -6.98 -8.01
CA GLY A 93 -1.62 -7.58 -6.70
C GLY A 93 -0.93 -6.84 -5.56
N SER A 94 0.31 -6.37 -5.76
CA SER A 94 1.04 -5.55 -4.79
C SER A 94 0.35 -4.21 -4.53
N ILE A 95 -0.14 -3.54 -5.57
CA ILE A 95 -0.92 -2.30 -5.44
C ILE A 95 -2.19 -2.53 -4.62
N ALA A 96 -2.96 -3.58 -4.94
CA ALA A 96 -4.16 -3.93 -4.19
C ALA A 96 -3.87 -4.19 -2.71
N ALA A 97 -2.77 -4.92 -2.42
CA ALA A 97 -2.32 -5.19 -1.06
C ALA A 97 -1.90 -3.91 -0.31
N ALA A 98 -1.16 -3.01 -0.96
CA ALA A 98 -0.72 -1.74 -0.37
C ALA A 98 -1.89 -0.81 -0.06
N CYS A 99 -2.83 -0.63 -1.00
CA CYS A 99 -4.06 0.13 -0.77
C CYS A 99 -4.89 -0.47 0.37
N THR A 100 -4.98 -1.81 0.43
CA THR A 100 -5.64 -2.53 1.52
C THR A 100 -4.98 -2.30 2.87
N ALA A 101 -3.66 -2.39 2.95
CA ALA A 101 -2.92 -2.09 4.17
C ALA A 101 -3.12 -0.63 4.61
N ALA A 102 -3.11 0.31 3.66
CA ALA A 102 -3.34 1.72 3.96
C ALA A 102 -4.71 1.96 4.61
N TYR A 103 -5.81 1.41 4.04
CA TYR A 103 -7.14 1.66 4.60
C TYR A 103 -7.49 0.77 5.81
N ARG A 104 -6.88 -0.41 5.96
CA ARG A 104 -7.15 -1.34 7.08
C ARG A 104 -6.23 -1.19 8.28
N VAL A 105 -5.02 -0.66 8.09
CA VAL A 105 -3.99 -0.60 9.14
C VAL A 105 -3.58 0.84 9.39
N ALA A 106 -3.13 1.55 8.36
CA ALA A 106 -2.58 2.89 8.54
C ALA A 106 -3.67 3.93 8.91
N LEU A 107 -4.83 3.85 8.25
CA LEU A 107 -5.95 4.78 8.45
C LEU A 107 -7.07 4.22 9.34
N ALA A 108 -6.99 2.95 9.73
CA ALA A 108 -7.92 2.37 10.67
C ALA A 108 -7.75 3.03 12.04
N THR A 109 -8.54 4.07 12.28
CA THR A 109 -8.46 4.85 13.51
C THR A 109 -8.87 3.98 14.70
N PRO A 110 -8.02 3.77 15.72
CA PRO A 110 -8.49 3.28 17.00
C PRO A 110 -9.30 4.41 17.63
N GLY A 111 -10.59 4.19 17.81
CA GLY A 111 -11.53 5.18 18.33
C GLY A 111 -10.93 6.06 19.43
N ARG A 112 -10.90 7.37 19.19
CA ARG A 112 -10.78 8.38 20.22
C ARG A 112 -11.75 9.51 19.89
N THR A 113 -12.98 9.27 20.31
CA THR A 113 -13.80 10.29 20.93
C THR A 113 -13.13 10.71 22.24
N SER A 114 -12.56 11.90 22.29
CA SER A 114 -12.75 12.90 23.35
C SER A 114 -12.11 14.21 22.90
#